data_AF-A0A7W0SUF3-F1
#
_entry.id   AF-A0A7W0SUF3-F1
#
_cell.length_a   1.000
_cell.length_b   1.000
_cell.length_c   1.000
_cell.angle_alpha   90.00
_cell.angle_beta   90.00
_cell.angle_gamma   90.00
#
_symmetry.space_group_name_H-M   'P 1'
#
loop_
_entity.id
_entity.type
_entity.pdbx_description
1 polymer ?
#
loop_
_entity_poly.entity_id
_entity_poly.type
_entity_poly.pdbx_seq_one_letter_code
_entity_poly.pdbx_strand_id
1 'polypeptide(L)'
;MTVPAGAHTRWCQSPPNAAPVLFCSMLMTHDQLARVDKVRHVALIGQTRVHLDLVDGLGAFVELETVISTQTQSEATAEHRQVIGLIGLAAYPSVAGSCSDLAQPMS
;
A
#
# COMPACT_ATOMS: atom_id res chain seq x y z
N MET A 1 29.57 2.48 -6.95
CA MET A 1 28.67 1.33 -6.74
C MET A 1 27.26 1.90 -6.62
N THR A 2 26.52 1.89 -7.72
CA THR A 2 25.21 2.53 -7.89
C THR A 2 24.13 1.60 -7.33
N VAL A 3 23.33 2.09 -6.39
CA VAL A 3 22.21 1.35 -5.77
C VAL A 3 21.01 1.40 -6.72
N PRO A 4 20.27 0.31 -6.98
CA PRO A 4 19.07 0.37 -7.83
C PRO A 4 17.97 1.17 -7.14
N ALA A 5 17.18 1.90 -7.93
CA ALA A 5 15.97 2.58 -7.45
C ALA A 5 14.93 1.53 -7.02
N GLY A 6 14.69 1.43 -5.71
CA GLY A 6 13.68 0.60 -5.08
C GLY A 6 13.12 1.36 -3.87
N ALA A 7 11.80 1.35 -3.70
CA ALA A 7 11.04 2.20 -2.80
C ALA A 7 11.75 2.52 -1.46
N HIS A 8 12.01 3.80 -1.21
CA HIS A 8 12.54 4.27 0.07
C HIS A 8 11.41 4.34 1.09
N THR A 9 11.11 3.24 1.77
CA THR A 9 10.19 3.26 2.91
C THR A 9 10.95 3.62 4.18
N ARG A 10 10.60 4.75 4.81
CA ARG A 10 11.09 5.12 6.15
C ARG A 10 9.94 5.01 7.14
N TRP A 11 10.04 4.05 8.06
CA TRP A 11 9.12 3.94 9.19
C TRP A 11 9.62 4.83 10.33
N CYS A 12 8.80 5.79 10.73
CA CYS A 12 9.03 6.62 11.91
C CYS A 12 7.87 6.41 12.88
N GLN A 13 8.15 5.92 14.08
CA GLN A 13 7.18 5.96 15.17
C GLN A 13 7.20 7.37 15.76
N SER A 14 6.06 8.08 15.70
CA SER A 14 5.92 9.32 16.46
C SER A 14 5.57 8.99 17.92
N PRO A 15 6.04 9.79 18.90
CA PRO A 15 5.48 9.76 20.25
C PRO A 15 3.95 9.92 20.20
N PRO A 16 3.18 9.28 21.10
CA PRO A 16 1.71 9.32 21.08
C PRO A 16 1.10 10.73 21.06
N ASN A 17 1.84 11.73 21.55
CA ASN A 17 1.45 13.14 21.63
C ASN A 17 2.07 14.03 20.52
N ALA A 18 2.91 13.48 19.64
CA ALA A 18 3.64 14.23 18.61
C ALA A 18 3.02 14.10 17.21
N ALA A 19 2.16 13.11 16.98
CA ALA A 19 1.44 12.94 15.71
C ALA A 19 0.71 14.22 15.24
N PRO A 20 0.06 15.01 16.11
CA PRO A 20 -0.55 16.28 15.68
C PRO A 20 0.48 17.31 15.21
N VAL A 21 1.66 17.39 15.85
CA VAL A 21 2.65 18.45 15.58
C VAL A 21 3.38 18.24 14.25
N LEU A 22 3.73 16.99 13.93
CA LEU A 22 4.32 16.64 12.62
C LEU A 22 3.33 16.89 11.48
N PHE A 23 2.06 16.50 11.66
CA PHE A 23 1.02 16.72 10.67
C PHE A 23 0.73 18.22 10.49
N CYS A 24 0.66 18.99 11.57
CA CYS A 24 0.52 20.45 11.52
C CYS A 24 1.66 21.11 10.72
N SER A 25 2.92 20.70 10.89
CA SER A 25 4.03 21.29 10.13
C SER A 25 3.91 21.09 8.61
N MET A 26 3.37 19.94 8.18
CA MET A 26 3.13 19.63 6.78
C MET A 26 1.96 20.43 6.21
N LEU A 27 0.84 20.51 6.93
CA LEU A 27 -0.35 21.28 6.54
C LEU A 27 -0.12 22.80 6.48
N MET A 28 0.87 23.32 7.22
CA MET A 28 1.21 24.75 7.19
C MET A 28 2.01 25.14 5.94
N THR A 29 2.48 24.16 5.16
CA THR A 29 3.30 24.40 3.97
C THR A 29 2.71 23.84 2.68
N HIS A 30 1.73 22.93 2.77
CA HIS A 30 1.10 22.26 1.64
C HIS A 30 -0.38 21.99 1.91
N ASP A 31 -1.20 22.03 0.86
CA ASP A 31 -2.61 21.66 0.94
C ASP A 31 -2.79 20.15 1.14
N GLN A 32 -3.76 19.79 1.97
CA GLN A 32 -4.16 18.40 2.13
C GLN A 32 -5.06 17.97 0.98
N LEU A 33 -4.61 16.99 0.19
CA LEU A 33 -5.43 16.41 -0.88
C LEU A 33 -6.50 15.47 -0.32
N ALA A 34 -6.14 14.47 0.50
CA ALA A 34 -7.07 13.49 1.06
C ALA A 34 -6.73 13.09 2.50
N ARG A 35 -7.72 12.57 3.23
CA ARG A 35 -7.54 11.83 4.48
C ARG A 35 -8.18 10.45 4.32
N VAL A 36 -7.44 9.40 4.64
CA VAL A 36 -7.93 8.02 4.59
C VAL A 36 -7.65 7.36 5.94
N ASP A 37 -8.71 7.07 6.69
CA ASP A 37 -8.60 6.32 7.94
C ASP A 37 -8.77 4.82 7.62
N LYS A 38 -7.80 3.98 8.00
CA LYS A 38 -7.81 2.54 7.69
C LYS A 38 -7.11 1.65 8.71
N VAL A 39 -7.54 0.40 8.78
CA VAL A 39 -6.89 -0.70 9.49
C VAL A 39 -6.25 -1.64 8.47
N ARG A 40 -4.94 -1.90 8.59
CA ARG A 40 -4.18 -2.77 7.68
C ARG A 40 -3.74 -4.05 8.38
N HIS A 41 -4.13 -5.19 7.83
CA HIS A 41 -3.55 -6.49 8.15
C HIS A 41 -2.51 -6.85 7.09
N VAL A 42 -1.30 -7.22 7.52
CA VAL A 42 -0.18 -7.55 6.62
C VAL A 42 0.16 -9.03 6.76
N ALA A 43 0.30 -9.71 5.63
CA ALA A 43 0.86 -11.05 5.54
C ALA A 43 1.97 -11.10 4.48
N LEU A 44 2.81 -12.14 4.53
CA LEU A 44 3.86 -12.39 3.55
C LEU A 44 3.73 -13.83 3.03
N ILE A 45 3.67 -13.98 1.71
CA ILE A 45 3.66 -15.27 1.02
C ILE A 45 4.81 -15.25 0.00
N GLY A 46 5.89 -15.98 0.28
CA GLY A 46 7.10 -15.90 -0.54
C GLY A 46 7.74 -14.51 -0.49
N GLN A 47 7.92 -13.87 -1.64
CA GLN A 47 8.35 -12.47 -1.78
C GLN A 47 7.19 -11.49 -1.96
N THR A 48 5.94 -11.95 -1.82
CA THR A 48 4.73 -11.15 -2.02
C THR A 48 4.13 -10.73 -0.68
N ARG A 49 4.08 -9.42 -0.44
CA ARG A 49 3.34 -8.82 0.68
C ARG A 49 1.87 -8.72 0.30
N VAL A 50 1.02 -9.12 1.23
CA VAL A 50 -0.43 -9.02 1.13
C VAL A 50 -0.90 -7.99 2.14
N HIS A 51 -1.54 -6.92 1.69
CA HIS A 51 -2.19 -5.96 2.56
C HIS A 51 -3.70 -6.14 2.43
N LEU A 52 -4.37 -6.45 3.53
CA LEU A 52 -5.83 -6.33 3.65
C LEU A 52 -6.13 -5.02 4.37
N ASP A 53 -6.67 -4.06 3.63
CA ASP A 53 -7.00 -2.72 4.10
C ASP A 53 -8.51 -2.61 4.31
N LEU A 54 -8.92 -2.40 5.55
CA LEU A 54 -10.28 -1.99 5.90
C LEU A 54 -10.29 -0.46 5.97
N VAL A 55 -10.88 0.17 4.96
CA VAL A 55 -10.88 1.62 4.78
C VAL A 55 -12.25 2.18 5.17
N ASP A 56 -12.26 3.14 6.09
CA ASP A 56 -13.49 3.78 6.54
C ASP A 56 -14.21 4.47 5.35
N GLY A 57 -15.51 4.22 5.22
CA GLY A 57 -16.33 4.73 4.11
C GLY A 57 -16.12 4.10 2.73
N LEU A 58 -15.06 3.32 2.50
CA LEU A 58 -14.74 2.72 1.19
C LEU A 58 -14.80 1.18 1.16
N GLY A 59 -14.74 0.53 2.32
CA GLY A 59 -14.81 -0.93 2.43
C GLY A 59 -13.44 -1.61 2.44
N ALA A 60 -13.40 -2.87 2.03
CA ALA A 60 -12.22 -3.72 2.12
C ALA A 60 -11.46 -3.81 0.79
N PHE A 61 -10.14 -3.67 0.85
CA PHE A 61 -9.23 -3.77 -0.31
C PHE A 61 -8.12 -4.77 -0.03
N VAL A 62 -7.69 -5.50 -1.05
CA VAL A 62 -6.49 -6.35 -1.00
C VAL A 62 -5.47 -5.84 -2.01
N GLU A 63 -4.29 -5.48 -1.50
CA GLU A 63 -3.14 -5.06 -2.30
C GLU A 63 -2.05 -6.13 -2.22
N LEU A 64 -1.44 -6.44 -3.37
CA LEU A 64 -0.33 -7.37 -3.49
C LEU A 64 0.92 -6.66 -4.01
N GLU A 65 2.02 -6.76 -3.27
CA GLU A 65 3.33 -6.22 -3.68
C GLU A 65 4.35 -7.35 -3.71
N THR A 66 4.77 -7.78 -4.90
CA THR A 66 5.82 -8.79 -5.08
C THR A 66 7.16 -8.11 -5.26
N VAL A 67 8.08 -8.30 -4.31
CA VAL A 67 9.41 -7.69 -4.35
C VAL A 67 10.35 -8.54 -5.19
N ILE A 68 11.03 -7.92 -6.15
CA ILE A 68 12.05 -8.58 -6.96
C ILE A 68 13.39 -8.44 -6.23
N SER A 69 13.89 -9.55 -5.70
CA SER A 69 15.19 -9.61 -5.03
C SER A 69 16.24 -10.31 -5.90
N THR A 70 16.41 -11.62 -5.73
CA THR A 70 17.32 -12.45 -6.54
C THR A 70 16.64 -13.08 -7.76
N GLN A 71 15.31 -12.93 -7.87
CA GLN A 71 14.50 -13.49 -8.93
C GLN A 71 14.49 -12.63 -10.19
N THR A 72 14.25 -13.26 -11.33
CA THR A 72 13.94 -12.58 -12.59
C THR A 72 12.55 -11.95 -12.54
N GLN A 73 12.29 -10.98 -13.42
CA GLN A 73 10.96 -10.39 -13.60
C GLN A 73 9.89 -11.44 -13.92
N SER A 74 10.23 -12.48 -14.68
CA SER A 74 9.31 -13.56 -15.06
C SER A 74 8.92 -14.39 -13.85
N GLU A 75 9.90 -14.78 -13.02
CA GLU A 75 9.67 -15.52 -11.77
C GLU A 75 8.82 -14.71 -10.79
N ALA A 76 9.10 -13.42 -10.62
CA ALA A 76 8.29 -12.54 -9.79
C ALA A 76 6.83 -12.43 -10.28
N THR A 77 6.64 -12.36 -11.60
CA THR A 77 5.30 -12.31 -12.20
C THR A 77 4.55 -13.63 -12.00
N ALA A 78 5.27 -14.76 -12.06
CA ALA A 78 4.70 -16.08 -11.79
C ALA A 78 4.29 -16.22 -10.32
N GLU A 79 5.14 -15.79 -9.38
CA GLU A 79 4.81 -15.76 -7.94
C GLU A 79 3.58 -14.90 -7.68
N HIS A 80 3.53 -13.69 -8.23
CA HIS A 80 2.40 -12.79 -8.07
C HIS A 80 1.08 -13.44 -8.53
N ARG A 81 1.08 -14.07 -9.71
CA ARG A 81 -0.08 -14.78 -10.25
C ARG A 81 -0.46 -16.00 -9.39
N GLN A 82 0.53 -16.72 -8.88
CA GLN A 82 0.30 -17.85 -7.98
C GLN A 82 -0.39 -17.37 -6.69
N VAL A 83 0.07 -16.27 -6.10
CA VAL A 83 -0.55 -15.68 -4.91
C VAL A 83 -1.99 -15.27 -5.19
N ILE A 84 -2.26 -14.57 -6.30
CA ILE A 84 -3.64 -14.23 -6.72
C ILE A 84 -4.54 -15.47 -6.73
N GLY A 85 -4.06 -16.59 -7.28
CA GLY A 85 -4.79 -17.85 -7.31
C GLY A 85 -4.99 -18.47 -5.93
N LEU A 86 -3.94 -18.50 -5.11
CA LEU A 86 -3.95 -19.12 -3.77
C LEU A 86 -4.96 -18.48 -2.81
N ILE A 87 -5.10 -17.15 -2.87
CA ILE A 87 -6.04 -16.40 -2.00
C ILE A 87 -7.35 -16.04 -2.70
N GLY A 88 -7.63 -16.63 -3.88
CA GLY A 88 -8.91 -16.51 -4.55
C GLY A 88 -9.22 -15.13 -5.16
N LEU A 89 -8.21 -14.27 -5.32
CA LEU A 89 -8.41 -12.92 -5.84
C LEU A 89 -8.77 -12.88 -7.34
N ALA A 90 -8.52 -13.97 -8.07
CA ALA A 90 -8.89 -14.07 -9.48
C ALA A 90 -10.41 -13.90 -9.74
N ALA A 91 -11.25 -14.10 -8.72
CA ALA A 91 -12.69 -13.90 -8.81
C ALA A 91 -13.13 -12.44 -8.67
N TYR A 92 -12.21 -11.52 -8.34
CA TYR A 92 -12.51 -10.12 -8.06
C TYR A 92 -11.86 -9.21 -9.11
N PRO A 93 -12.54 -8.13 -9.52
CA PRO A 93 -11.95 -7.16 -10.44
C PRO A 93 -10.80 -6.40 -9.75
N SER A 94 -9.73 -6.13 -10.49
CA SER A 94 -8.69 -5.23 -10.00
C SER A 94 -9.18 -3.78 -10.05
N VAL A 95 -8.95 -3.04 -8.97
CA VAL A 95 -9.24 -1.61 -8.91
C VAL A 95 -7.97 -0.86 -9.31
N ALA A 96 -8.09 0.10 -10.21
CA ALA A 96 -7.00 1.01 -10.55
C ALA A 96 -6.97 2.20 -9.58
N GLY A 97 -5.77 2.63 -9.23
CA GLY A 97 -5.55 3.75 -8.31
C GLY A 97 -5.37 3.34 -6.85
N SER A 98 -5.24 4.34 -6.00
CA SER A 98 -5.02 4.24 -4.56
C SER A 98 -6.29 4.52 -3.77
N CYS A 99 -6.35 4.12 -2.49
CA CYS A 99 -7.49 4.46 -1.63
C CYS A 99 -7.72 5.98 -1.54
N SER A 100 -6.67 6.80 -1.66
CA SER A 100 -6.81 8.26 -1.70
C SER A 100 -7.52 8.77 -2.95
N ASP A 101 -7.30 8.13 -4.11
CA ASP A 101 -7.99 8.51 -5.36
C ASP A 101 -9.48 8.21 -5.27
N LEU A 102 -9.84 7.12 -4.57
CA LEU A 102 -11.23 6.72 -4.33
C LEU A 102 -11.92 7.56 -3.24
N ALA A 103 -11.15 8.16 -2.33
CA ALA A 103 -11.68 9.00 -1.25
C ALA A 103 -11.95 10.45 -1.68
N GLN A 104 -11.46 10.86 -2.86
CA GLN A 104 -11.75 12.19 -3.42
C GLN A 104 -13.21 12.22 -3.91
N PRO A 105 -13.96 13.31 -3.69
CA PRO A 105 -15.20 13.51 -4.43
C PRO A 105 -14.86 13.62 -5.92
N MET A 106 -15.47 12.77 -6.75
CA MET A 106 -15.38 12.89 -8.21
C MET A 106 -15.90 14.29 -8.58
N SER A 107 -15.00 15.16 -9.06
CA SER A 107 -15.36 16.51 -9.52
C SER A 107 -16.17 16.48 -10.81
#